data_AF-A0PVD5-F1
#
_entry.id   AF-A0PVD5-F1
#
_cell.length_a   1.000
_cell.length_b   1.000
_cell.length_c   1.000
_cell.angle_alpha   90.00
_cell.angle_beta   90.00
_cell.angle_gamma   90.00
#
_symmetry.space_group_name_H-M   'P 1'
#
loop_
_entity.id
_entity.type
_entity.pdbx_description
1 polymer ?
#
loop_
_entity_poly.entity_id
_entity_poly.type
_entity_poly.pdbx_seq_one_letter_code
_entity_poly.pdbx_strand_id
1 'polypeptide(L)'
;MTLSLSNHLAEDSVYLALRRDVFDGLQKSPKSLPPKWFYDAVGSELFDRITRLPEYYPTRAEAQILRARSADIAAASSADTLVELGSGTSEKTRLLLNALRDRGLLQRFVPFDVDESVLSAAVSAIQSEYAGIEINAVCGDFEEHLAEIPTGGRRLFVFLGSTIGNLTPGPRAEFLAGLAAVMRPGDSLLLGTDLVKDTDRLIRAYDDAAGVTARFNRNVLAVVNRELDADFNVDAYQHIARWNSVEERIEMWLRAEGRQRVRVRALGLTLDFAAGEEMLTEVSCKFRPEGVSAELDAAGLRRIQWWTDEAGDFGLSLATK
;
A
#
# COMPACT_ATOMS: atom_id res chain seq x y z
N MET A 1 22.38 20.20 -3.54
CA MET A 1 21.89 18.96 -2.91
C MET A 1 21.25 19.36 -1.60
N THR A 2 19.97 19.11 -1.46
CA THR A 2 19.20 19.42 -0.25
C THR A 2 18.47 18.15 0.13
N LEU A 3 18.71 17.66 1.35
CA LEU A 3 17.95 16.59 1.96
C LEU A 3 17.12 17.22 3.07
N SER A 4 15.82 16.98 3.05
CA SER A 4 14.93 17.29 4.16
C SER A 4 14.05 16.09 4.48
N LEU A 5 13.82 15.83 5.76
CA LEU A 5 12.80 14.91 6.26
C LEU A 5 11.84 15.73 7.11
N SER A 6 10.56 15.76 6.74
CA SER A 6 9.49 16.32 7.58
C SER A 6 8.67 15.19 8.17
N ASN A 7 8.64 15.10 9.50
CA ASN A 7 7.82 14.14 10.21
C ASN A 7 6.58 14.84 10.77
N HIS A 8 5.40 14.41 10.29
CA HIS A 8 4.10 14.96 10.68
C HIS A 8 3.37 14.06 11.68
N LEU A 9 3.96 12.93 12.04
CA LEU A 9 3.46 12.01 13.05
C LEU A 9 4.01 12.46 14.42
N ALA A 10 3.12 12.73 15.38
CA ALA A 10 3.55 12.91 16.78
C ALA A 10 4.22 11.63 17.29
N GLU A 11 5.14 11.72 18.26
CA GLU A 11 5.88 10.55 18.79
C GLU A 11 4.95 9.40 19.23
N ASP A 12 3.79 9.73 19.81
CA ASP A 12 2.79 8.75 20.25
C ASP A 12 1.68 8.46 19.24
N SER A 13 1.68 9.10 18.06
CA SER A 13 0.55 9.03 17.11
C SER A 13 0.28 7.60 16.63
N VAL A 14 1.34 6.84 16.35
CA VAL A 14 1.28 5.44 15.90
C VAL A 14 0.67 4.58 17.01
N TYR A 15 1.12 4.75 18.25
CA TYR A 15 0.58 4.03 19.40
C TYR A 15 -0.90 4.37 19.66
N LEU A 16 -1.26 5.65 19.61
CA LEU A 16 -2.65 6.10 19.80
C LEU A 16 -3.57 5.60 18.67
N ALA A 17 -3.10 5.61 17.42
CA ALA A 17 -3.83 5.06 16.28
C ALA A 17 -4.04 3.55 16.44
N LEU A 18 -3.00 2.80 16.83
CA LEU A 18 -3.11 1.36 17.07
C LEU A 18 -4.14 1.06 18.18
N ARG A 19 -4.08 1.79 19.29
CA ARG A 19 -5.06 1.66 20.38
C ARG A 19 -6.49 1.85 19.90
N ARG A 20 -6.75 2.93 19.17
CA ARG A 20 -8.07 3.25 18.62
C ARG A 20 -8.54 2.15 17.68
N ASP A 21 -7.71 1.78 16.71
CA ASP A 21 -8.04 0.83 15.67
C ASP A 21 -8.30 -0.58 16.24
N VAL A 22 -7.50 -1.01 17.22
CA VAL A 22 -7.69 -2.30 17.91
C VAL A 22 -8.95 -2.26 18.79
N PHE A 23 -9.17 -1.18 19.53
CA PHE A 23 -10.36 -1.04 20.37
C PHE A 23 -11.64 -1.08 19.53
N ASP A 24 -11.71 -0.28 18.47
CA ASP A 24 -12.89 -0.16 17.61
C ASP A 24 -13.08 -1.43 16.77
N GLY A 25 -12.00 -1.98 16.21
CA GLY A 25 -12.03 -3.13 15.32
C GLY A 25 -12.45 -4.43 15.99
N LEU A 26 -11.90 -4.71 17.18
CA LEU A 26 -12.14 -5.98 17.88
C LEU A 26 -13.50 -6.05 18.59
N GLN A 27 -14.24 -4.95 18.67
CA GLN A 27 -15.60 -4.91 19.21
C GLN A 27 -16.70 -4.98 18.12
N LYS A 28 -16.32 -4.96 16.84
CA LYS A 28 -17.26 -5.09 15.72
C LYS A 28 -17.75 -6.54 15.56
N SER A 29 -18.84 -6.69 14.81
CA SER A 29 -19.33 -7.97 14.31
C SER A 29 -19.57 -7.87 12.80
N PRO A 30 -18.71 -8.44 11.94
CA PRO A 30 -17.50 -9.20 12.29
C PRO A 30 -16.40 -8.32 12.90
N LYS A 31 -15.51 -8.91 13.70
CA LYS A 31 -14.30 -8.25 14.21
C LYS A 31 -13.37 -7.92 13.03
N SER A 32 -12.59 -6.85 13.15
CA SER A 32 -11.57 -6.53 12.14
C SER A 32 -10.33 -5.84 12.71
N LEU A 33 -9.23 -5.90 11.96
CA LEU A 33 -8.01 -5.11 12.20
C LEU A 33 -7.55 -4.46 10.88
N PRO A 34 -7.14 -3.18 10.88
CA PRO A 34 -6.64 -2.54 9.67
C PRO A 34 -5.31 -3.15 9.16
N PRO A 35 -5.12 -3.28 7.84
CA PRO A 35 -3.93 -3.91 7.27
C PRO A 35 -2.65 -3.09 7.44
N LYS A 36 -2.74 -1.79 7.75
CA LYS A 36 -1.55 -0.97 8.03
C LYS A 36 -0.71 -1.51 9.19
N TRP A 37 -1.33 -2.25 10.12
CA TRP A 37 -0.66 -2.87 11.25
C TRP A 37 0.07 -4.19 10.92
N PHE A 38 0.04 -4.63 9.66
CA PHE A 38 0.92 -5.72 9.24
C PHE A 38 2.39 -5.30 9.17
N TYR A 39 2.68 -4.03 8.88
CA TYR A 39 3.99 -3.57 8.42
C TYR A 39 4.93 -3.11 9.55
N ASP A 40 5.01 -3.88 10.65
CA ASP A 40 6.18 -3.77 11.53
C ASP A 40 7.42 -4.35 10.84
N ALA A 41 8.60 -4.25 11.45
CA ALA A 41 9.85 -4.73 10.84
C ALA A 41 9.77 -6.19 10.36
N VAL A 42 9.11 -7.07 11.13
CA VAL A 42 8.93 -8.49 10.78
C VAL A 42 7.94 -8.66 9.64
N GLY A 43 6.81 -7.97 9.69
CA GLY A 43 5.80 -8.05 8.65
C GLY A 43 6.26 -7.46 7.33
N SER A 44 7.06 -6.40 7.35
CA SER A 44 7.70 -5.83 6.16
C SER A 44 8.68 -6.82 5.50
N GLU A 45 9.47 -7.56 6.30
CA GLU A 45 10.31 -8.65 5.76
C GLU A 45 9.47 -9.79 5.16
N LEU A 46 8.37 -10.16 5.83
CA LEU A 46 7.43 -11.17 5.31
C LEU A 46 6.78 -10.72 4.00
N PHE A 47 6.36 -9.46 3.90
CA PHE A 47 5.80 -8.91 2.67
C PHE A 47 6.83 -8.89 1.54
N ASP A 48 8.06 -8.47 1.82
CA ASP A 48 9.16 -8.53 0.86
C ASP A 48 9.36 -9.96 0.31
N ARG A 49 9.26 -10.98 1.18
CA ARG A 49 9.25 -12.38 0.74
C ARG A 49 8.03 -12.75 -0.09
N ILE A 50 6.83 -12.27 0.26
CA ILE A 50 5.59 -12.48 -0.51
C ILE A 50 5.79 -11.99 -1.95
N THR A 51 6.44 -10.84 -2.15
CA THR A 51 6.65 -10.29 -3.50
C THR A 51 7.45 -11.19 -4.45
N ARG A 52 8.16 -12.20 -3.91
CA ARG A 52 8.99 -13.15 -4.66
C ARG A 52 8.35 -14.54 -4.81
N LEU A 53 7.18 -14.76 -4.22
CA LEU A 53 6.49 -16.05 -4.31
C LEU A 53 6.02 -16.34 -5.74
N PRO A 54 6.05 -17.61 -6.18
CA PRO A 54 5.56 -17.97 -7.50
C PRO A 54 4.06 -17.68 -7.67
N GLU A 55 3.27 -17.78 -6.60
CA GLU A 55 1.84 -17.48 -6.62
C GLU A 55 1.54 -15.96 -6.69
N TYR A 56 2.36 -15.14 -6.04
CA TYR A 56 2.13 -13.69 -5.93
C TYR A 56 2.63 -12.92 -7.16
N TYR A 57 1.80 -12.86 -8.20
CA TYR A 57 2.11 -12.17 -9.46
C TYR A 57 2.15 -10.63 -9.46
N PRO A 58 1.46 -9.88 -8.59
CA PRO A 58 1.31 -8.43 -8.76
C PRO A 58 2.64 -7.68 -8.93
N THR A 59 3.62 -7.94 -8.06
CA THR A 59 4.90 -7.22 -8.08
C THR A 59 5.68 -7.43 -9.39
N ARG A 60 5.72 -8.68 -9.89
CA ARG A 60 6.44 -8.99 -11.12
C ARG A 60 5.72 -8.52 -12.38
N ALA A 61 4.38 -8.59 -12.40
CA ALA A 61 3.56 -8.09 -13.49
C ALA A 61 3.71 -6.56 -13.60
N GLU A 62 3.56 -5.83 -12.50
CA GLU A 62 3.77 -4.37 -12.50
C GLU A 62 5.20 -3.99 -12.90
N ALA A 63 6.21 -4.70 -12.41
CA ALA A 63 7.60 -4.45 -12.79
C ALA A 63 7.86 -4.72 -14.29
N GLN A 64 7.19 -5.69 -14.91
CA GLN A 64 7.26 -5.91 -16.36
C GLN A 64 6.75 -4.68 -17.12
N ILE A 65 5.61 -4.11 -16.70
CA ILE A 65 5.06 -2.90 -17.31
C ILE A 65 6.03 -1.73 -17.15
N LEU A 66 6.53 -1.50 -15.94
CA LEU A 66 7.46 -0.39 -15.67
C LEU A 66 8.75 -0.52 -16.50
N ARG A 67 9.34 -1.71 -16.61
CA ARG A 67 10.52 -1.92 -17.46
C ARG A 67 10.25 -1.58 -18.92
N ALA A 68 9.06 -1.92 -19.43
CA ALA A 68 8.69 -1.65 -20.81
C ALA A 68 8.26 -0.18 -21.05
N ARG A 69 7.72 0.51 -20.04
CA ARG A 69 6.97 1.77 -20.21
C ARG A 69 7.52 2.97 -19.45
N SER A 70 8.55 2.83 -18.62
CA SER A 70 9.07 3.98 -17.85
C SER A 70 9.50 5.14 -18.73
N ALA A 71 10.08 4.88 -19.91
CA ALA A 71 10.43 5.94 -20.88
C ALA A 71 9.19 6.67 -21.43
N ASP A 72 8.13 5.93 -21.76
CA ASP A 72 6.85 6.48 -22.23
C ASP A 72 6.18 7.32 -21.12
N ILE A 73 6.18 6.81 -19.88
CA ILE A 73 5.65 7.49 -18.69
C ILE A 73 6.42 8.79 -18.43
N ALA A 74 7.75 8.76 -18.47
CA ALA A 74 8.60 9.94 -18.29
C ALA A 74 8.36 10.98 -19.39
N ALA A 75 8.18 10.55 -20.64
CA ALA A 75 7.86 11.45 -21.75
C ALA A 75 6.47 12.10 -21.59
N ALA A 76 5.45 11.30 -21.30
CA ALA A 76 4.06 11.77 -21.17
C ALA A 76 3.86 12.69 -19.96
N SER A 77 4.46 12.34 -18.81
CA SER A 77 4.39 13.16 -17.60
C SER A 77 5.23 14.43 -17.73
N SER A 78 6.40 14.36 -18.40
CA SER A 78 7.39 15.45 -18.45
C SER A 78 7.70 16.04 -17.07
N ALA A 79 7.62 15.21 -16.04
CA ALA A 79 7.82 15.60 -14.65
C ALA A 79 9.31 15.84 -14.36
N ASP A 80 9.60 16.80 -13.49
CA ASP A 80 10.94 16.98 -12.90
C ASP A 80 11.02 16.42 -11.47
N THR A 81 9.85 16.14 -10.87
CA THR A 81 9.69 15.71 -9.50
C THR A 81 8.91 14.40 -9.47
N LEU A 82 9.45 13.36 -8.85
CA LEU A 82 8.74 12.11 -8.59
C LEU A 82 8.30 12.07 -7.12
N VAL A 83 7.00 11.89 -6.88
CA VAL A 83 6.39 11.75 -5.55
C VAL A 83 5.92 10.31 -5.40
N GLU A 84 6.45 9.55 -4.45
CA GLU A 84 6.08 8.14 -4.23
C GLU A 84 5.24 8.01 -2.95
N LEU A 85 4.00 7.52 -3.08
CA LEU A 85 3.10 7.25 -1.96
C LEU A 85 3.25 5.80 -1.50
N GLY A 86 3.73 5.58 -0.28
CA GLY A 86 4.05 4.24 0.24
C GLY A 86 5.33 3.70 -0.38
N SER A 87 6.45 4.37 -0.09
CA SER A 87 7.75 4.14 -0.74
C SER A 87 8.32 2.74 -0.58
N GLY A 88 8.10 2.06 0.57
CA GLY A 88 8.70 0.76 0.83
C GLY A 88 10.22 0.77 0.50
N THR A 89 10.69 -0.20 -0.30
CA THR A 89 12.10 -0.28 -0.72
C THR A 89 12.43 0.50 -2.00
N SER A 90 11.44 1.12 -2.66
CA SER A 90 11.58 1.91 -3.90
C SER A 90 12.29 1.20 -5.09
N GLU A 91 12.37 -0.13 -5.11
CA GLU A 91 13.03 -0.89 -6.21
C GLU A 91 12.39 -0.61 -7.58
N LYS A 92 11.04 -0.63 -7.64
CA LYS A 92 10.28 -0.29 -8.85
C LYS A 92 10.48 1.17 -9.25
N THR A 93 10.62 2.05 -8.26
CA THR A 93 10.71 3.50 -8.44
C THR A 93 12.01 3.93 -9.11
N ARG A 94 13.09 3.15 -8.95
CA ARG A 94 14.34 3.33 -9.70
C ARG A 94 14.14 3.28 -11.22
N LEU A 95 13.19 2.49 -11.73
CA LEU A 95 12.90 2.44 -13.17
C LEU A 95 12.39 3.81 -13.68
N LEU A 96 11.54 4.46 -12.91
CA LEU A 96 10.98 5.78 -13.22
C LEU A 96 12.01 6.89 -13.02
N LEU A 97 12.75 6.86 -11.91
CA LEU A 97 13.84 7.81 -11.65
C LEU A 97 14.90 7.75 -12.76
N ASN A 98 15.31 6.56 -13.19
CA ASN A 98 16.23 6.39 -14.32
C ASN A 98 15.65 6.99 -15.61
N ALA A 99 14.39 6.70 -15.93
CA ALA A 99 13.76 7.24 -17.14
C ALA A 99 13.65 8.78 -17.13
N LEU A 100 13.38 9.40 -15.97
CA LEU A 100 13.37 10.86 -15.83
C LEU A 100 14.79 11.46 -15.93
N ARG A 101 15.78 10.81 -15.31
CA ARG A 101 17.20 11.22 -15.38
C ARG A 101 17.73 11.16 -16.81
N ASP A 102 17.46 10.08 -17.52
CA ASP A 102 17.97 9.85 -18.87
C ASP A 102 17.38 10.85 -19.89
N ARG A 103 16.25 11.50 -19.54
CA ARG A 103 15.66 12.63 -20.28
C ARG A 103 16.17 14.00 -19.84
N GLY A 104 17.05 14.07 -18.84
CA GLY A 104 17.52 15.32 -18.24
C GLY A 104 16.46 16.08 -17.46
N LEU A 105 15.39 15.41 -17.03
CA LEU A 105 14.27 16.04 -16.32
C LEU A 105 14.37 15.92 -14.80
N LEU A 106 14.94 14.83 -14.29
CA LEU A 106 14.94 14.52 -12.85
C LEU A 106 15.67 15.59 -12.03
N GLN A 107 14.92 16.27 -11.17
CA GLN A 107 15.45 17.25 -10.21
C GLN A 107 15.16 16.86 -8.77
N ARG A 108 14.00 16.25 -8.49
CA ARG A 108 13.53 16.00 -7.13
C ARG A 108 12.86 14.64 -6.96
N PHE A 109 13.08 14.03 -5.80
CA PHE A 109 12.36 12.86 -5.31
C PHE A 109 11.71 13.15 -3.95
N VAL A 110 10.44 12.80 -3.81
CA VAL A 110 9.64 13.01 -2.60
C VAL A 110 9.07 11.65 -2.17
N PRO A 111 9.80 10.86 -1.37
CA PRO A 111 9.25 9.65 -0.78
C PRO A 111 8.29 10.03 0.36
N PHE A 112 7.10 9.42 0.37
CA PHE A 112 6.08 9.58 1.39
C PHE A 112 5.76 8.21 2.00
N ASP A 113 5.92 8.06 3.31
CA ASP A 113 5.64 6.80 4.02
C ASP A 113 5.26 7.07 5.48
N VAL A 114 4.65 6.08 6.13
CA VAL A 114 4.35 6.16 7.58
C VAL A 114 5.54 5.72 8.43
N ASP A 115 6.46 4.96 7.84
CA ASP A 115 7.64 4.42 8.54
C ASP A 115 8.89 5.27 8.25
N GLU A 116 9.34 6.00 9.27
CA GLU A 116 10.54 6.83 9.21
C GLU A 116 11.83 6.02 8.93
N SER A 117 11.90 4.78 9.40
CA SER A 117 13.07 3.92 9.19
C SER A 117 13.17 3.45 7.73
N VAL A 118 12.02 3.13 7.13
CA VAL A 118 11.91 2.78 5.70
C VAL A 118 12.28 4.00 4.85
N LEU A 119 11.75 5.17 5.16
CA LEU A 119 12.11 6.42 4.48
C LEU A 119 13.61 6.71 4.57
N SER A 120 14.20 6.59 5.76
CA SER A 120 15.62 6.84 5.98
C SER A 120 16.52 5.91 5.14
N ALA A 121 16.17 4.62 5.05
CA ALA A 121 16.88 3.66 4.23
C ALA A 121 16.74 3.96 2.73
N ALA A 122 15.53 4.27 2.25
CA ALA A 122 15.26 4.62 0.86
C ALA A 122 16.00 5.90 0.46
N VAL A 123 15.93 6.95 1.30
CA VAL A 123 16.65 8.22 1.12
C VAL A 123 18.14 7.99 0.97
N SER A 124 18.75 7.22 1.87
CA SER A 124 20.20 6.97 1.84
C SER A 124 20.62 6.28 0.55
N ALA A 125 19.85 5.28 0.09
CA ALA A 125 20.11 4.58 -1.16
C ALA A 125 19.96 5.50 -2.38
N ILE A 126 18.83 6.21 -2.51
CA ILE A 126 18.57 7.11 -3.64
C ILE A 126 19.59 8.25 -3.70
N GLN A 127 19.99 8.80 -2.56
CA GLN A 127 21.01 9.85 -2.51
C GLN A 127 22.35 9.36 -3.07
N SER A 128 22.72 8.10 -2.81
CA SER A 128 23.96 7.51 -3.33
C SER A 128 23.91 7.20 -4.83
N GLU A 129 22.72 6.85 -5.34
CA GLU A 129 22.51 6.40 -6.73
C GLU A 129 22.28 7.58 -7.70
N TYR A 130 21.74 8.70 -7.23
CA TYR A 130 21.31 9.84 -8.06
C TYR A 130 22.02 11.14 -7.65
N ALA A 131 23.23 11.33 -8.14
CA ALA A 131 24.01 12.53 -7.83
C ALA A 131 23.29 13.83 -8.22
N GLY A 132 23.10 14.72 -7.24
CA GLY A 132 22.57 16.07 -7.46
C GLY A 132 21.06 16.22 -7.24
N ILE A 133 20.34 15.11 -7.07
CA ILE A 133 18.90 15.11 -6.82
C ILE A 133 18.56 15.82 -5.49
N GLU A 134 17.46 16.57 -5.47
CA GLU A 134 16.84 17.05 -4.24
C GLU A 134 15.94 15.95 -3.64
N ILE A 135 16.05 15.70 -2.34
CA ILE A 135 15.21 14.71 -1.66
C ILE A 135 14.44 15.41 -0.54
N ASN A 136 13.12 15.37 -0.62
CA ASN A 136 12.23 15.87 0.43
C ASN A 136 11.36 14.71 0.92
N ALA A 137 11.83 13.97 1.91
CA ALA A 137 11.09 12.87 2.51
C ALA A 137 9.98 13.40 3.43
N VAL A 138 8.82 12.77 3.38
CA VAL A 138 7.64 13.12 4.19
C VAL A 138 7.20 11.88 4.97
N CYS A 139 7.32 11.92 6.29
CA CYS A 139 6.79 10.90 7.17
C CYS A 139 5.36 11.28 7.60
N GLY A 140 4.37 10.48 7.19
CA GLY A 140 2.95 10.78 7.40
C GLY A 140 2.02 9.65 6.93
N ASP A 141 0.77 9.71 7.39
CA ASP A 141 -0.33 8.85 6.91
C ASP A 141 -0.95 9.48 5.66
N PHE A 142 -1.03 8.76 4.53
CA PHE A 142 -1.58 9.29 3.28
C PHE A 142 -3.10 9.50 3.32
N GLU A 143 -3.80 8.99 4.34
CA GLU A 143 -5.20 9.30 4.56
C GLU A 143 -5.39 10.70 5.18
N GLU A 144 -4.34 11.25 5.81
CA GLU A 144 -4.42 12.50 6.60
C GLU A 144 -3.47 13.60 6.10
N HIS A 145 -2.29 13.27 5.57
CA HIS A 145 -1.16 14.18 5.40
C HIS A 145 -0.75 14.45 3.94
N LEU A 146 -1.60 14.17 2.95
CA LEU A 146 -1.29 14.46 1.54
C LEU A 146 -0.98 15.94 1.27
N ALA A 147 -1.55 16.86 2.06
CA ALA A 147 -1.31 18.29 1.95
C ALA A 147 0.12 18.71 2.35
N GLU A 148 0.83 17.86 3.08
CA GLU A 148 2.21 18.11 3.52
C GLU A 148 3.25 17.81 2.43
N ILE A 149 2.83 17.17 1.33
CA ILE A 149 3.70 16.91 0.18
C ILE A 149 4.18 18.26 -0.41
N PRO A 150 5.51 18.48 -0.49
CA PRO A 150 6.06 19.72 -1.01
C PRO A 150 5.50 20.10 -2.39
N THR A 151 5.27 21.40 -2.56
CA THR A 151 4.84 21.95 -3.85
C THR A 151 6.03 22.42 -4.69
N GLY A 152 5.77 22.67 -5.98
CA GLY A 152 6.79 23.11 -6.93
C GLY A 152 7.27 21.99 -7.85
N GLY A 153 7.91 22.40 -8.95
CA GLY A 153 8.20 21.50 -10.06
C GLY A 153 6.94 21.03 -10.78
N ARG A 154 7.11 20.11 -11.72
CA ARG A 154 6.04 19.34 -12.35
C ARG A 154 6.09 17.92 -11.79
N ARG A 155 5.05 17.50 -11.08
CA ARG A 155 5.08 16.31 -10.23
C ARG A 155 4.44 15.11 -10.92
N LEU A 156 5.12 13.98 -10.86
CA LEU A 156 4.57 12.65 -11.11
C LEU A 156 4.34 11.97 -9.76
N PHE A 157 3.09 11.92 -9.33
CA PHE A 157 2.66 11.11 -8.20
C PHE A 157 2.61 9.65 -8.64
N VAL A 158 3.18 8.75 -7.85
CA VAL A 158 3.17 7.31 -8.11
C VAL A 158 2.57 6.58 -6.92
N PHE A 159 1.57 5.74 -7.18
CA PHE A 159 0.96 4.86 -6.18
C PHE A 159 0.84 3.47 -6.77
N LEU A 160 1.78 2.61 -6.41
CA LEU A 160 2.07 1.34 -7.07
C LEU A 160 1.60 0.14 -6.24
N GLY A 161 1.71 -1.06 -6.81
CA GLY A 161 1.47 -2.33 -6.12
C GLY A 161 0.00 -2.66 -5.89
N SER A 162 -0.92 -1.84 -6.41
CA SER A 162 -2.35 -1.96 -6.13
C SER A 162 -2.71 -1.77 -4.66
N THR A 163 -1.89 -1.04 -3.89
CA THR A 163 -2.16 -0.64 -2.50
C THR A 163 -3.47 0.15 -2.38
N ILE A 164 -3.86 0.88 -3.42
CA ILE A 164 -5.18 1.52 -3.50
C ILE A 164 -6.35 0.52 -3.33
N GLY A 165 -6.14 -0.75 -3.68
CA GLY A 165 -7.11 -1.82 -3.49
C GLY A 165 -7.37 -2.18 -2.03
N ASN A 166 -6.53 -1.71 -1.10
CA ASN A 166 -6.75 -1.89 0.34
C ASN A 166 -7.81 -0.94 0.91
N LEU A 167 -8.19 0.07 0.13
CA LEU A 167 -9.28 0.99 0.45
C LEU A 167 -10.58 0.48 -0.18
N THR A 168 -11.66 0.41 0.60
CA THR A 168 -13.00 0.12 0.07
C THR A 168 -13.52 1.30 -0.77
N PRO A 169 -14.58 1.15 -1.59
CA PRO A 169 -14.96 2.16 -2.57
C PRO A 169 -15.15 3.59 -2.02
N GLY A 170 -15.75 3.75 -0.83
CA GLY A 170 -15.91 5.06 -0.19
C GLY A 170 -14.58 5.72 0.18
N PRO A 171 -13.80 5.13 1.10
CA PRO A 171 -12.46 5.63 1.46
C PRO A 171 -11.52 5.80 0.25
N ARG A 172 -11.61 4.93 -0.76
CA ARG A 172 -10.83 5.03 -1.99
C ARG A 172 -11.18 6.28 -2.80
N ALA A 173 -12.46 6.59 -2.93
CA ALA A 173 -12.91 7.80 -3.61
C ALA A 173 -12.49 9.06 -2.86
N GLU A 174 -12.58 9.06 -1.52
CA GLU A 174 -12.10 10.15 -0.66
C GLU A 174 -10.59 10.37 -0.82
N PHE A 175 -9.80 9.29 -0.80
CA PHE A 175 -8.36 9.33 -1.04
C PHE A 175 -8.02 9.92 -2.42
N LEU A 176 -8.65 9.41 -3.49
CA LEU A 176 -8.40 9.91 -4.85
C LEU A 176 -8.77 11.40 -4.99
N ALA A 177 -9.88 11.83 -4.38
CA ALA A 177 -10.28 13.22 -4.36
C ALA A 177 -9.30 14.11 -3.56
N GLY A 178 -8.84 13.64 -2.41
CA GLY A 178 -7.82 14.32 -1.59
C GLY A 178 -6.49 14.46 -2.33
N LEU A 179 -6.03 13.40 -2.98
CA LEU A 179 -4.84 13.43 -3.83
C LEU A 179 -5.01 14.41 -4.99
N ALA A 180 -6.15 14.35 -5.69
CA ALA A 180 -6.44 15.26 -6.79
C ALA A 180 -6.51 16.72 -6.31
N ALA A 181 -6.91 17.00 -5.07
CA ALA A 181 -6.96 18.36 -4.52
C ALA A 181 -5.57 18.98 -4.27
N VAL A 182 -4.55 18.16 -3.98
CA VAL A 182 -3.17 18.64 -3.80
C VAL A 182 -2.36 18.70 -5.11
N MET A 183 -2.88 18.09 -6.18
CA MET A 183 -2.31 18.17 -7.54
C MET A 183 -2.59 19.52 -8.21
N ARG A 184 -1.64 19.99 -9.02
CA ARG A 184 -1.73 21.21 -9.83
C ARG A 184 -1.91 20.87 -11.32
N PRO A 185 -2.42 21.79 -12.15
CA PRO A 185 -2.38 21.63 -13.60
C PRO A 185 -0.96 21.30 -14.09
N GLY A 186 -0.83 20.22 -14.85
CA GLY A 186 0.46 19.69 -15.32
C GLY A 186 1.01 18.52 -14.51
N ASP A 187 0.56 18.34 -13.26
CA ASP A 187 0.89 17.14 -12.48
C ASP A 187 0.20 15.91 -13.05
N SER A 188 0.79 14.75 -12.81
CA SER A 188 0.26 13.45 -13.26
C SER A 188 0.26 12.43 -12.12
N LEU A 189 -0.66 11.48 -12.18
CA LEU A 189 -0.75 10.32 -11.31
C LEU A 189 -0.47 9.05 -12.13
N LEU A 190 0.51 8.27 -11.72
CA LEU A 190 0.72 6.89 -12.14
C LEU A 190 0.15 5.95 -11.08
N LEU A 191 -0.95 5.29 -11.40
CA LEU A 191 -1.69 4.42 -10.47
C LEU A 191 -1.63 2.96 -10.93
N GLY A 192 -1.15 2.08 -10.05
CA GLY A 192 -1.20 0.63 -10.25
C GLY A 192 -2.47 0.01 -9.70
N THR A 193 -3.12 -0.82 -10.53
CA THR A 193 -4.36 -1.52 -10.18
C THR A 193 -4.30 -2.97 -10.63
N ASP A 194 -4.44 -3.89 -9.68
CA ASP A 194 -4.49 -5.33 -9.97
C ASP A 194 -5.87 -5.71 -10.53
N LEU A 195 -5.91 -6.42 -11.66
CA LEU A 195 -7.15 -6.61 -12.42
C LEU A 195 -7.94 -7.85 -11.97
N VAL A 196 -9.25 -7.85 -12.21
CA VAL A 196 -10.06 -9.07 -12.06
C VAL A 196 -9.56 -10.13 -13.05
N LYS A 197 -9.38 -11.36 -12.56
CA LYS A 197 -8.87 -12.51 -13.32
C LYS A 197 -9.38 -13.82 -12.71
N ASP A 198 -8.84 -14.95 -13.16
CA ASP A 198 -9.13 -16.27 -12.60
C ASP A 198 -9.08 -16.27 -11.06
N THR A 199 -10.17 -16.74 -10.44
CA THR A 199 -10.38 -16.65 -9.00
C THR A 199 -9.40 -17.51 -8.22
N ASP A 200 -9.02 -18.66 -8.75
CA ASP A 200 -8.09 -19.55 -8.08
C ASP A 200 -6.68 -18.97 -8.09
N ARG A 201 -6.28 -18.30 -9.17
CA ARG A 201 -5.04 -17.50 -9.21
C ARG A 201 -5.06 -16.38 -8.18
N LEU A 202 -6.19 -15.67 -8.05
CA LEU A 202 -6.34 -14.62 -7.04
C LEU A 202 -6.23 -15.17 -5.63
N ILE A 203 -6.93 -16.27 -5.30
CA ILE A 203 -6.89 -16.87 -3.96
C ILE A 203 -5.48 -17.38 -3.64
N ARG A 204 -4.84 -18.13 -4.55
CA ARG A 204 -3.47 -18.65 -4.34
C ARG A 204 -2.44 -17.55 -4.15
N ALA A 205 -2.60 -16.39 -4.78
CA ALA A 205 -1.71 -15.27 -4.54
C ALA A 205 -1.72 -14.81 -3.07
N TYR A 206 -2.83 -15.01 -2.35
CA TYR A 206 -2.98 -14.63 -0.94
C TYR A 206 -2.97 -15.83 0.02
N ASP A 207 -2.78 -17.05 -0.50
CA ASP A 207 -2.71 -18.30 0.27
C ASP A 207 -1.67 -19.22 -0.39
N ASP A 208 -0.41 -18.78 -0.33
CA ASP A 208 0.71 -19.46 -0.95
C ASP A 208 1.03 -20.80 -0.27
N ALA A 209 1.52 -21.77 -1.06
CA ALA A 209 1.79 -23.12 -0.56
C ALA A 209 2.91 -23.17 0.51
N ALA A 210 3.75 -22.14 0.58
CA ALA A 210 4.82 -22.02 1.56
C ALA A 210 4.35 -21.43 2.90
N GLY A 211 3.09 -20.99 3.01
CA GLY A 211 2.49 -20.42 4.22
C GLY A 211 3.09 -19.08 4.64
N VAL A 212 3.74 -18.35 3.74
CA VAL A 212 4.37 -17.06 4.05
C VAL A 212 3.29 -15.99 4.29
N THR A 213 2.24 -15.96 3.47
CA THR A 213 1.10 -15.04 3.63
C THR A 213 0.30 -15.34 4.88
N ALA A 214 0.19 -16.62 5.26
CA ALA A 214 -0.42 -17.00 6.54
C ALA A 214 0.36 -16.44 7.74
N ARG A 215 1.69 -16.52 7.70
CA ARG A 215 2.56 -15.92 8.73
C ARG A 215 2.46 -14.40 8.75
N PHE A 216 2.42 -13.77 7.58
CA PHE A 216 2.22 -12.32 7.44
C PHE A 216 0.90 -11.88 8.05
N ASN A 217 -0.21 -12.55 7.72
CA ASN A 217 -1.52 -12.23 8.26
C ASN A 217 -1.56 -12.40 9.79
N ARG A 218 -1.01 -13.49 10.32
CA ARG A 218 -0.94 -13.75 11.77
C ARG A 218 -0.05 -12.76 12.53
N ASN A 219 0.93 -12.15 11.86
CA ASN A 219 1.87 -11.20 12.49
C ASN A 219 1.15 -10.02 13.15
N VAL A 220 -0.01 -9.58 12.62
CA VAL A 220 -0.79 -8.50 13.25
C VAL A 220 -1.18 -8.84 14.70
N LEU A 221 -1.41 -10.10 15.02
CA LEU A 221 -1.69 -10.53 16.40
C LEU A 221 -0.45 -10.41 17.28
N ALA A 222 0.74 -10.71 16.75
CA ALA A 222 2.00 -10.54 17.45
C ALA A 222 2.32 -9.06 17.70
N VAL A 223 2.00 -8.17 16.75
CA VAL A 223 2.07 -6.72 16.91
C VAL A 223 1.16 -6.29 18.06
N VAL A 224 -0.13 -6.67 18.06
CA VAL A 224 -1.06 -6.30 19.13
C VAL A 224 -0.62 -6.86 20.49
N ASN A 225 -0.11 -8.09 20.54
CA ASN A 225 0.46 -8.67 21.77
C ASN A 225 1.59 -7.82 22.34
N ARG A 226 2.54 -7.43 21.49
CA ARG A 226 3.73 -6.68 21.89
C ARG A 226 3.40 -5.23 22.27
N GLU A 227 2.68 -4.53 21.41
CA GLU A 227 2.45 -3.08 21.55
C GLU A 227 1.36 -2.76 22.58
N LEU A 228 0.35 -3.62 22.75
CA LEU A 228 -0.81 -3.36 23.62
C LEU A 228 -0.95 -4.32 24.80
N ASP A 229 0.11 -5.07 25.12
CA ASP A 229 0.12 -6.09 26.18
C ASP A 229 -1.10 -7.03 26.08
N ALA A 230 -1.23 -7.62 24.89
CA ALA A 230 -2.26 -8.62 24.60
C ALA A 230 -1.74 -10.06 24.70
N ASP A 231 -2.66 -11.01 24.83
CA ASP A 231 -2.34 -12.44 24.96
C ASP A 231 -3.00 -13.33 23.89
N PHE A 232 -3.08 -12.85 22.64
CA PHE A 232 -3.45 -13.70 21.50
C PHE A 232 -2.52 -14.92 21.42
N ASN A 233 -3.10 -16.13 21.44
CA ASN A 233 -2.39 -17.32 21.01
C ASN A 233 -2.37 -17.35 19.47
N VAL A 234 -1.29 -16.81 18.89
CA VAL A 234 -1.17 -16.61 17.43
C VAL A 234 -1.39 -17.89 16.63
N ASP A 235 -0.91 -19.03 17.15
CA ASP A 235 -1.04 -20.33 16.48
C ASP A 235 -2.47 -20.89 16.50
N ALA A 236 -3.34 -20.36 17.37
CA ALA A 236 -4.75 -20.74 17.43
C ALA A 236 -5.63 -20.03 16.39
N TYR A 237 -5.05 -19.31 15.44
CA TYR A 237 -5.79 -18.63 14.38
C TYR A 237 -5.39 -19.15 13.00
N GLN A 238 -6.32 -19.74 12.27
CA GLN A 238 -6.12 -20.19 10.88
C GLN A 238 -6.19 -18.99 9.92
N HIS A 239 -5.21 -18.87 9.03
CA HIS A 239 -5.29 -17.94 7.90
C HIS A 239 -6.30 -18.45 6.87
N ILE A 240 -7.16 -17.56 6.35
CA ILE A 240 -8.12 -17.85 5.29
C ILE A 240 -8.08 -16.71 4.26
N ALA A 241 -7.81 -17.03 2.99
CA ALA A 241 -8.04 -16.12 1.87
C ALA A 241 -9.35 -16.46 1.16
N ARG A 242 -10.14 -15.43 0.83
CA ARG A 242 -11.43 -15.59 0.15
C ARG A 242 -11.58 -14.60 -1.00
N TRP A 243 -12.07 -15.07 -2.14
CA TRP A 243 -12.60 -14.19 -3.18
C TRP A 243 -14.05 -13.84 -2.87
N ASN A 244 -14.34 -12.55 -2.75
CA ASN A 244 -15.69 -12.03 -2.66
C ASN A 244 -16.11 -11.53 -4.05
N SER A 245 -16.96 -12.30 -4.72
CA SER A 245 -17.41 -12.01 -6.09
C SER A 245 -18.41 -10.86 -6.20
N VAL A 246 -19.07 -10.49 -5.10
CA VAL A 246 -20.02 -9.36 -5.08
C VAL A 246 -19.26 -8.04 -5.08
N GLU A 247 -18.21 -7.96 -4.26
CA GLU A 247 -17.39 -6.76 -4.10
C GLU A 247 -16.12 -6.77 -4.98
N GLU A 248 -15.92 -7.81 -5.77
CA GLU A 248 -14.72 -8.07 -6.60
C GLU A 248 -13.40 -7.84 -5.85
N ARG A 249 -13.25 -8.47 -4.69
CA ARG A 249 -12.05 -8.31 -3.84
C ARG A 249 -11.59 -9.62 -3.23
N ILE A 250 -10.29 -9.72 -2.99
CA ILE A 250 -9.75 -10.71 -2.05
C ILE A 250 -9.94 -10.18 -0.63
N GLU A 251 -10.21 -11.09 0.30
CA GLU A 251 -10.28 -10.82 1.73
C GLU A 251 -9.35 -11.79 2.46
N MET A 252 -8.55 -11.27 3.38
CA MET A 252 -7.79 -12.08 4.33
C MET A 252 -8.49 -12.09 5.68
N TRP A 253 -8.61 -13.27 6.26
CA TRP A 253 -9.26 -13.51 7.53
C TRP A 253 -8.38 -14.34 8.45
N LEU A 254 -8.56 -14.15 9.76
CA LEU A 254 -8.05 -15.03 10.81
C LEU A 254 -9.22 -15.72 11.50
N ARG A 255 -9.27 -17.05 11.43
CA ARG A 255 -10.32 -17.88 12.03
C ARG A 255 -9.83 -18.55 13.30
N ALA A 256 -10.53 -18.38 14.42
CA ALA A 256 -10.16 -19.01 15.68
C ALA A 256 -10.36 -20.54 15.65
N GLU A 257 -9.28 -21.29 15.90
CA GLU A 257 -9.27 -22.74 16.10
C GLU A 257 -9.70 -23.05 17.54
N GLY A 258 -11.01 -23.12 17.76
CA GLY A 258 -11.59 -23.27 19.09
C GLY A 258 -11.91 -21.93 19.76
N ARG A 259 -12.50 -22.00 20.96
CA ARG A 259 -12.87 -20.79 21.72
C ARG A 259 -11.61 -20.13 22.27
N GLN A 260 -11.43 -18.84 22.02
CA GLN A 260 -10.32 -18.05 22.56
C GLN A 260 -10.87 -16.95 23.47
N ARG A 261 -10.13 -16.64 24.53
CA ARG A 261 -10.36 -15.45 25.35
C ARG A 261 -9.07 -14.65 25.38
N VAL A 262 -9.14 -13.43 24.87
CA VAL A 262 -7.99 -12.54 24.70
C VAL A 262 -8.18 -11.32 25.58
N ARG A 263 -7.16 -10.98 26.36
CA ARG A 263 -7.07 -9.75 27.15
C ARG A 263 -6.08 -8.83 26.46
N VAL A 264 -6.53 -7.61 26.16
CA VAL A 264 -5.67 -6.51 25.69
C VAL A 264 -5.51 -5.55 26.86
N ARG A 265 -4.46 -5.75 27.67
CA ARG A 265 -4.35 -5.10 28.99
C ARG A 265 -4.18 -3.60 28.88
N ALA A 266 -3.44 -3.11 27.89
CA ALA A 266 -3.27 -1.67 27.67
C ALA A 266 -4.59 -0.94 27.37
N LEU A 267 -5.62 -1.67 26.93
CA LEU A 267 -6.97 -1.14 26.66
C LEU A 267 -8.00 -1.47 27.75
N GLY A 268 -7.63 -2.26 28.78
CA GLY A 268 -8.59 -2.80 29.75
C GLY A 268 -9.67 -3.67 29.10
N LEU A 269 -9.39 -4.25 27.93
CA LEU A 269 -10.35 -4.94 27.08
C LEU A 269 -10.20 -6.45 27.24
N THR A 270 -11.33 -7.17 27.35
CA THR A 270 -11.37 -8.64 27.28
C THR A 270 -12.37 -9.04 26.20
N LEU A 271 -11.92 -9.91 25.31
CA LEU A 271 -12.65 -10.33 24.12
C LEU A 271 -12.80 -11.85 24.15
N ASP A 272 -13.97 -12.33 23.73
CA ASP A 272 -14.20 -13.74 23.45
C ASP A 272 -14.31 -13.93 21.93
N PHE A 273 -13.66 -14.98 21.43
CA PHE A 273 -13.84 -15.52 20.09
C PHE A 273 -14.50 -16.90 20.22
N ALA A 274 -15.60 -17.10 19.50
CA ALA A 274 -16.19 -18.42 19.35
C ALA A 274 -15.30 -19.34 18.50
N ALA A 275 -15.44 -20.65 18.66
CA ALA A 275 -14.78 -21.60 17.78
C ALA A 275 -15.25 -21.39 16.33
N GLY A 276 -14.31 -21.19 15.41
CA GLY A 276 -14.60 -20.90 14.00
C GLY A 276 -14.98 -19.44 13.72
N GLU A 277 -14.96 -18.55 14.71
CA GLU A 277 -15.19 -17.12 14.47
C GLU A 277 -14.07 -16.52 13.61
N GLU A 278 -14.44 -15.73 12.60
CA GLU A 278 -13.52 -15.10 11.66
C GLU A 278 -13.38 -13.60 11.95
N MET A 279 -12.14 -13.10 11.86
CA MET A 279 -11.80 -11.69 11.95
C MET A 279 -11.18 -11.23 10.63
N LEU A 280 -11.70 -10.14 10.05
CA LEU A 280 -11.20 -9.58 8.80
C LEU A 280 -9.92 -8.78 9.07
N THR A 281 -8.87 -9.02 8.31
CA THR A 281 -7.57 -8.33 8.49
C THR A 281 -7.14 -7.55 7.25
N GLU A 282 -7.61 -7.92 6.06
CA GLU A 282 -7.35 -7.15 4.84
C GLU A 282 -8.46 -7.34 3.81
N VAL A 283 -8.67 -6.29 3.02
CA VAL A 283 -9.33 -6.41 1.72
C VAL A 283 -8.34 -6.00 0.64
N SER A 284 -8.41 -6.62 -0.53
CA SER A 284 -7.66 -6.21 -1.70
C SER A 284 -8.60 -6.24 -2.91
N CYS A 285 -9.22 -5.10 -3.19
CA CYS A 285 -10.08 -4.87 -4.34
C CYS A 285 -9.31 -5.13 -5.64
N LYS A 286 -9.99 -5.79 -6.58
CA LYS A 286 -9.49 -6.03 -7.94
C LYS A 286 -10.33 -5.20 -8.90
N PHE A 287 -9.70 -4.75 -9.96
CA PHE A 287 -10.25 -3.69 -10.79
C PHE A 287 -10.59 -4.18 -12.18
N ARG A 288 -11.55 -3.49 -12.80
CA ARG A 288 -11.85 -3.59 -14.23
C ARG A 288 -11.33 -2.34 -14.93
N PRO A 289 -10.74 -2.43 -16.14
CA PRO A 289 -10.13 -1.28 -16.81
C PRO A 289 -11.05 -0.06 -16.95
N GLU A 290 -12.34 -0.27 -17.18
CA GLU A 290 -13.37 0.76 -17.32
C GLU A 290 -13.71 1.39 -15.96
N GLY A 291 -13.76 0.57 -14.90
CA GLY A 291 -13.98 1.03 -13.53
C GLY A 291 -12.85 1.96 -13.05
N VAL A 292 -11.60 1.65 -13.40
CA VAL A 292 -10.45 2.52 -13.09
C VAL A 292 -10.61 3.90 -13.74
N SER A 293 -11.02 3.96 -15.01
CA SER A 293 -11.30 5.26 -15.65
C SER A 293 -12.38 6.05 -14.93
N ALA A 294 -13.49 5.39 -14.59
CA ALA A 294 -14.63 6.04 -13.94
C ALA A 294 -14.26 6.59 -12.55
N GLU A 295 -13.49 5.83 -11.75
CA GLU A 295 -13.02 6.30 -10.44
C GLU A 295 -12.06 7.50 -10.58
N LEU A 296 -11.14 7.47 -11.55
CA LEU A 296 -10.25 8.60 -11.83
C LEU A 296 -11.02 9.85 -12.29
N ASP A 297 -11.94 9.69 -13.25
CA ASP A 297 -12.76 10.78 -13.77
C ASP A 297 -13.62 11.41 -12.66
N ALA A 298 -14.18 10.59 -11.77
CA ALA A 298 -14.96 11.06 -10.62
C ALA A 298 -14.12 11.89 -9.62
N ALA A 299 -12.82 11.60 -9.50
CA ALA A 299 -11.87 12.39 -8.72
C ALA A 299 -11.35 13.64 -9.45
N GLY A 300 -11.79 13.86 -10.70
CA GLY A 300 -11.31 14.95 -11.55
C GLY A 300 -9.90 14.71 -12.11
N LEU A 301 -9.56 13.44 -12.37
CA LEU A 301 -8.32 13.02 -13.01
C LEU A 301 -8.62 12.31 -14.31
N ARG A 302 -8.16 12.84 -15.44
CA ARG A 302 -8.41 12.23 -16.75
C ARG A 302 -7.33 11.22 -17.07
N ARG A 303 -7.68 9.94 -17.27
CA ARG A 303 -6.73 8.92 -17.73
C ARG A 303 -6.26 9.22 -19.16
N ILE A 304 -4.96 9.40 -19.35
CA ILE A 304 -4.34 9.70 -20.66
C ILE A 304 -3.66 8.50 -21.29
N GLN A 305 -3.16 7.57 -20.47
CA GLN A 305 -2.53 6.34 -20.95
C GLN A 305 -2.88 5.17 -20.02
N TRP A 306 -2.87 3.97 -20.60
CA TRP A 306 -3.15 2.71 -19.92
C TRP A 306 -2.22 1.64 -20.49
N TRP A 307 -1.58 0.90 -19.61
CA TRP A 307 -0.77 -0.24 -19.98
C TRP A 307 -1.10 -1.43 -19.10
N THR A 308 -0.97 -2.62 -19.68
CA THR A 308 -0.98 -3.87 -18.94
C THR A 308 0.30 -4.64 -19.19
N ASP A 309 0.55 -5.65 -18.37
CA ASP A 309 1.52 -6.69 -18.69
C ASP A 309 0.98 -7.55 -19.84
N GLU A 310 1.83 -8.46 -20.35
CA GLU A 310 1.49 -9.32 -21.50
C GLU A 310 0.28 -10.22 -21.24
N ALA A 311 0.05 -10.64 -20.00
CA ALA A 311 -1.07 -11.50 -19.64
C ALA A 311 -2.36 -10.71 -19.33
N GLY A 312 -2.30 -9.38 -19.25
CA GLY A 312 -3.43 -8.55 -18.87
C GLY A 312 -3.83 -8.73 -17.39
N ASP A 313 -2.87 -9.05 -16.53
CA ASP A 313 -3.10 -9.32 -15.12
C ASP A 313 -3.09 -8.05 -14.25
N PHE A 314 -2.28 -7.06 -14.61
CA PHE A 314 -2.07 -5.84 -13.85
C PHE A 314 -2.14 -4.63 -14.79
N GLY A 315 -2.67 -3.51 -14.30
CA GLY A 315 -2.80 -2.26 -15.06
C GLY A 315 -2.03 -1.10 -14.43
N LEU A 316 -1.40 -0.28 -15.26
CA LEU A 316 -0.90 1.05 -14.90
C LEU A 316 -1.71 2.11 -15.64
N SER A 317 -2.35 3.01 -14.89
CA SER A 317 -2.97 4.23 -15.43
C SER A 317 -2.03 5.40 -15.26
N LEU A 318 -1.80 6.17 -16.33
CA LEU A 318 -1.30 7.54 -16.21
C LEU A 318 -2.49 8.49 -16.39
N ALA A 319 -2.74 9.32 -15.40
CA ALA A 319 -3.80 10.31 -15.38
C ALA A 319 -3.25 11.72 -15.13
N THR A 320 -3.94 12.75 -15.63
CA THR A 320 -3.58 14.15 -15.41
C THR A 320 -4.69 14.89 -14.69
N LYS A 321 -4.30 15.90 -13.92
CA LYS A 321 -5.23 16.89 -13.39
C LYS A 321 -5.87 17.73 -14.50
#